data_AF-A0A3D4UP57-F1
#
_entry.id   AF-A0A3D4UP57-F1
#
_cell.length_a   1.000
_cell.length_b   1.000
_cell.length_c   1.000
_cell.angle_alpha   90.00
_cell.angle_beta   90.00
_cell.angle_gamma   90.00
#
_symmetry.space_group_name_H-M   'P 1'
#
loop_
_entity.id
_entity.type
_entity.pdbx_description
1 polymer ?
#
loop_
_entity_poly.entity_id
_entity_poly.type
_entity_poly.pdbx_seq_one_letter_code
_entity_poly.pdbx_strand_id
1 'polypeptide(L)'
;YPDGIPTSLIIEDTDGTEFDSGMVMYPAGHARNTEADLKDILAFKFNLLGKLAFENPEPIVARFENLGNKSAEDIASINDFEIQTRDGFE
;
A
#
# COMPACT_ATOMS: atom_id res chain seq x y z
N TYR A 1 -5.80 -11.26 -18.37
CA TYR A 1 -4.69 -10.38 -17.98
C TYR A 1 -3.38 -11.12 -18.26
N PRO A 2 -2.28 -10.47 -18.70
CA PRO A 2 -0.98 -11.12 -18.84
C PRO A 2 -0.48 -11.74 -17.53
N ASP A 3 0.48 -12.66 -17.63
CA ASP A 3 1.00 -13.45 -16.51
C ASP A 3 1.61 -12.58 -15.39
N GLY A 4 2.38 -11.56 -15.78
CA GLY A 4 3.03 -10.61 -14.89
C GLY A 4 3.22 -9.24 -15.55
N ILE A 5 4.07 -8.41 -14.95
CA ILE A 5 4.42 -7.06 -15.44
C ILE A 5 5.94 -7.01 -15.59
N PRO A 6 6.50 -7.65 -16.64
CA PRO A 6 7.94 -7.78 -16.81
C PRO A 6 8.59 -6.41 -16.97
N THR A 7 9.52 -6.08 -16.08
CA THR A 7 10.28 -4.82 -16.08
C THR A 7 11.73 -5.07 -15.69
N SER A 8 12.66 -4.44 -16.39
CA SER A 8 14.09 -4.40 -16.03
C SER A 8 14.68 -3.03 -16.36
N LEU A 9 15.78 -2.67 -15.68
CA LEU A 9 16.52 -1.44 -15.87
C LEU A 9 18.02 -1.75 -15.91
N ILE A 10 18.72 -1.19 -16.89
CA ILE A 10 20.18 -1.15 -16.93
C ILE A 10 20.59 0.32 -16.83
N ILE A 11 21.51 0.61 -15.92
CA ILE A 11 22.10 1.94 -15.75
C ILE A 11 23.58 1.83 -16.08
N GLU A 12 24.08 2.63 -17.02
CA GLU A 12 25.51 2.77 -17.32
C GLU A 12 26.02 4.08 -16.71
N ASP A 13 27.14 4.05 -16.01
CA ASP A 13 27.81 5.24 -15.48
C ASP A 13 28.79 5.87 -16.49
N THR A 14 29.42 6.99 -16.11
CA THR A 14 30.36 7.70 -16.98
C THR A 14 31.66 6.95 -17.24
N ASP A 15 31.98 5.94 -16.43
CA ASP A 15 33.15 5.09 -16.58
C ASP A 15 32.83 3.84 -17.44
N GLY A 16 31.58 3.72 -17.91
CA GLY A 16 31.08 2.59 -18.71
C GLY A 16 30.69 1.37 -17.88
N THR A 17 30.54 1.52 -16.56
CA THR A 17 30.09 0.42 -15.68
C THR A 17 28.59 0.26 -15.76
N GLU A 18 28.12 -0.95 -16.07
CA GLU A 18 26.69 -1.29 -16.11
C GLU A 18 26.19 -1.86 -14.77
N PHE A 19 25.02 -1.40 -14.35
CA PHE A 19 24.26 -1.90 -13.21
C PHE A 19 22.90 -2.40 -13.71
N ASP A 20 22.70 -3.71 -13.66
CA ASP A 20 21.45 -4.37 -14.07
C ASP A 20 20.57 -4.66 -12.84
N SER A 21 19.31 -4.23 -12.88
CA SER A 21 18.32 -4.55 -11.84
C SER A 21 17.90 -6.03 -11.83
N GLY A 22 18.17 -6.76 -12.90
CA GLY A 22 17.52 -8.01 -13.23
C GLY A 22 16.07 -7.82 -13.67
N MET A 23 15.39 -8.94 -13.96
CA MET A 23 13.98 -8.96 -14.35
C MET A 23 13.06 -9.03 -13.13
N VAL A 24 12.14 -8.08 -13.01
CA VAL A 24 11.00 -8.14 -12.09
C VAL A 24 9.76 -8.58 -12.86
N MET A 25 9.33 -9.83 -12.66
CA MET A 25 8.12 -10.37 -13.30
C MET A 25 6.85 -10.12 -12.49
N TYR A 26 6.93 -10.26 -11.16
CA TYR A 26 5.81 -10.08 -10.23
C TYR A 26 6.19 -9.02 -9.18
N PRO A 27 5.81 -7.74 -9.35
CA PRO A 27 6.05 -6.73 -8.33
C PRO A 27 5.34 -7.09 -7.02
N ALA A 28 5.75 -6.50 -5.89
CA ALA A 28 5.29 -6.90 -4.56
C ALA A 28 3.76 -6.92 -4.38
N GLY A 29 3.02 -6.05 -5.08
CA GLY A 29 1.55 -6.01 -5.05
C GLY A 29 0.85 -6.99 -5.99
N HIS A 30 1.58 -7.77 -6.79
CA HIS A 30 1.02 -8.72 -7.74
C HIS A 30 0.58 -9.99 -7.03
N ALA A 31 -0.61 -10.52 -7.35
CA ALA A 31 -1.17 -11.70 -6.68
C ALA A 31 -0.33 -12.99 -6.82
N ARG A 32 0.61 -13.03 -7.76
CA ARG A 32 1.55 -14.15 -7.96
C ARG A 32 2.91 -13.96 -7.25
N ASN A 33 3.16 -12.81 -6.63
CA ASN A 33 4.36 -12.63 -5.83
C ASN A 33 4.17 -13.34 -4.48
N THR A 34 5.05 -14.30 -4.17
CA THR A 34 5.02 -15.07 -2.91
C THR A 34 6.23 -14.80 -2.01
N GLU A 35 7.07 -13.83 -2.38
CA GLU A 35 8.35 -13.54 -1.74
C GLU A 35 8.31 -12.26 -0.90
N ALA A 36 7.57 -11.25 -1.36
CA ALA A 36 7.43 -9.98 -0.67
C ALA A 36 6.52 -10.12 0.56
N ASP A 37 6.88 -9.40 1.64
CA ASP A 37 5.98 -9.23 2.77
C ASP A 37 4.89 -8.22 2.44
N LEU A 38 3.90 -8.68 1.67
CA LEU A 38 2.79 -7.86 1.23
C LEU A 38 1.96 -7.32 2.41
N LYS A 39 1.88 -8.08 3.52
CA LYS A 39 1.11 -7.65 4.69
C LYS A 39 1.75 -6.44 5.34
N ASP A 40 3.05 -6.49 5.59
CA ASP A 40 3.76 -5.37 6.22
C ASP A 40 3.83 -4.14 5.30
N ILE A 41 4.01 -4.34 3.98
CA ILE A 41 3.96 -3.25 3.00
C ILE A 41 2.61 -2.52 3.05
N LEU A 42 1.50 -3.26 3.06
CA LEU A 42 0.16 -2.68 3.09
C LEU A 42 -0.16 -2.05 4.44
N ALA A 43 0.23 -2.68 5.55
CA ALA A 43 0.07 -2.13 6.89
C ALA A 43 0.81 -0.79 7.04
N PHE A 44 2.07 -0.73 6.60
CA PHE A 44 2.85 0.50 6.60
C PHE A 44 2.20 1.59 5.74
N LYS A 45 1.80 1.24 4.50
CA LYS A 45 1.14 2.18 3.59
C LYS A 45 -0.15 2.74 4.20
N PHE A 46 -0.99 1.88 4.78
CA PHE A 46 -2.29 2.32 5.29
C PHE A 46 -2.15 3.18 6.54
N ASN A 47 -1.21 2.86 7.43
CA ASN A 47 -0.88 3.72 8.58
C ASN A 47 -0.33 5.08 8.11
N LEU A 48 0.59 5.10 7.13
CA LEU A 48 1.14 6.34 6.58
C LEU A 48 0.04 7.24 6.00
N LEU A 49 -0.86 6.67 5.19
CA LEU A 49 -2.00 7.42 4.64
C LEU A 49 -2.96 7.90 5.74
N GLY A 50 -3.20 7.06 6.76
CA GLY A 50 -3.99 7.43 7.93
C GLY A 50 -3.42 8.66 8.64
N LYS A 51 -2.09 8.71 8.88
CA LYS A 51 -1.42 9.85 9.52
C LYS A 51 -1.53 11.17 8.77
N LEU A 52 -1.70 11.12 7.45
CA LEU A 52 -1.95 12.32 6.65
C LEU A 52 -3.37 12.86 6.86
N ALA A 53 -4.33 11.98 7.11
CA ALA A 53 -5.74 12.33 7.25
C ALA A 53 -6.16 12.60 8.71
N PHE A 54 -5.58 11.89 9.68
CA PHE A 54 -6.00 11.88 11.07
C PHE A 54 -4.84 12.08 12.04
N GLU A 55 -5.06 12.83 13.12
CA GLU A 55 -4.09 12.92 14.23
C GLU A 55 -3.86 11.58 14.92
N ASN A 56 -4.94 10.80 15.12
CA ASN A 56 -4.93 9.47 15.73
C ASN A 56 -5.48 8.44 14.73
N PRO A 57 -4.67 7.93 13.80
CA PRO A 57 -5.14 7.09 12.69
C PRO A 57 -5.40 5.63 13.06
N GLU A 58 -4.80 5.11 14.13
CA GLU A 58 -4.86 3.69 14.48
C GLU A 58 -6.30 3.16 14.65
N PRO A 59 -7.22 3.85 15.35
CA PRO A 59 -8.60 3.39 15.46
C PRO A 59 -9.34 3.37 14.13
N ILE A 60 -9.01 4.29 13.21
CA ILE A 60 -9.62 4.38 11.88
C ILE A 60 -9.10 3.23 11.00
N VAL A 61 -7.79 3.02 10.97
CA VAL A 61 -7.15 1.92 10.22
C VAL A 61 -7.69 0.56 10.66
N ALA A 62 -7.71 0.29 11.97
CA ALA A 62 -8.22 -0.96 12.53
C ALA A 62 -9.70 -1.20 12.20
N ARG A 63 -10.49 -0.14 11.94
CA ARG A 63 -11.90 -0.26 11.57
C ARG A 63 -12.10 -0.91 10.21
N PHE A 64 -11.16 -0.79 9.29
CA PHE A 64 -11.21 -1.38 7.96
C PHE A 64 -10.52 -2.75 7.87
N GLU A 65 -9.84 -3.18 8.94
CA GLU A 65 -9.26 -4.51 9.05
C GLU A 65 -10.33 -5.57 9.36
N ASN A 66 -10.00 -6.84 9.10
CA ASN A 66 -10.86 -7.98 9.41
C ASN A 66 -12.29 -7.91 8.80
N LEU A 67 -12.43 -7.25 7.64
CA LEU A 67 -13.71 -6.98 6.98
C LEU A 67 -14.58 -8.23 6.79
N GLY A 68 -13.96 -9.37 6.45
CA GLY A 68 -14.68 -10.63 6.21
C GLY A 68 -15.35 -11.23 7.45
N ASN A 69 -15.03 -10.75 8.65
CA ASN A 69 -15.59 -11.22 9.92
C ASN A 69 -16.45 -10.16 10.63
N LYS A 70 -16.72 -9.00 9.99
CA LYS A 70 -17.56 -7.94 10.55
C LYS A 70 -19.05 -8.26 10.40
N SER A 71 -19.87 -7.79 11.34
CA SER A 71 -21.33 -7.88 11.25
C SER A 71 -21.89 -6.92 10.18
N ALA A 72 -23.17 -7.08 9.82
CA ALA A 72 -23.83 -6.14 8.93
C ALA A 72 -23.88 -4.72 9.52
N GLU A 73 -24.06 -4.62 10.84
CA GLU A 73 -24.08 -3.37 11.59
C GLU A 73 -22.70 -2.69 11.62
N ASP A 74 -21.64 -3.46 11.81
CA ASP A 74 -20.25 -2.97 11.74
C ASP A 74 -19.94 -2.41 10.35
N ILE A 75 -20.39 -3.09 9.29
CA ILE A 75 -20.22 -2.64 7.90
C ILE A 75 -21.05 -1.38 7.64
N ALA A 76 -22.31 -1.33 8.09
CA ALA A 76 -23.18 -0.17 7.90
C ALA A 76 -22.61 1.10 8.55
N SER A 77 -21.92 0.96 9.68
CA SER A 77 -21.30 2.06 10.42
C SER A 77 -19.81 2.25 10.10
N ILE A 78 -19.23 1.55 9.13
CA ILE A 78 -17.77 1.54 8.92
C ILE A 78 -17.18 2.93 8.62
N ASN A 79 -17.95 3.81 7.97
CA ASN A 79 -17.56 5.19 7.66
C ASN A 79 -18.09 6.23 8.66
N ASP A 80 -18.70 5.80 9.77
CA ASP A 80 -19.21 6.68 10.82
C ASP A 80 -18.07 7.17 11.72
N PHE A 81 -17.27 8.10 11.20
CA PHE A 81 -16.21 8.80 11.91
C PHE A 81 -16.17 10.26 11.44
N GLU A 82 -15.66 11.14 12.30
CA GLU A 82 -15.52 12.56 11.96
C GLU A 82 -14.44 12.75 10.89
N ILE A 83 -14.78 13.43 9.80
CA ILE A 83 -13.81 13.83 8.78
C ILE A 83 -13.07 15.07 9.31
N GLN A 84 -11.76 14.94 9.49
CA GLN A 84 -10.93 16.06 9.93
C GLN A 84 -10.59 16.95 8.73
N THR A 85 -10.74 18.26 8.92
CA THR A 85 -10.23 19.25 7.97
C THR A 85 -8.86 19.71 8.45
N ARG A 86 -7.91 19.85 7.53
CA ARG A 86 -6.56 20.34 7.83
C ARG A 86 -6.30 21.60 7.02
N ASP A 87 -5.88 22.65 7.69
CA ASP A 87 -5.50 23.91 7.04
C ASP A 87 -4.23 23.71 6.20
N GLY A 88 -4.09 24.43 5.09
CA GLY A 88 -2.88 24.42 4.25
C GLY A 88 -2.97 23.62 2.94
N PHE A 89 -4.17 23.20 2.54
CA PHE A 89 -4.47 22.84 1.15
C PHE A 89 -5.29 23.95 0.47
N GLU A 90 -4.68 25.13 0.35
CA GLU A 90 -5.01 26.17 -0.64
C GLU A 90 -3.72 26.65 -1.31
#